data_AF-A0AA38IMV0-F1
#
_entry.id   AF-A0AA38IMV0-F1
#
_cell.length_a   1.000
_cell.length_b   1.000
_cell.length_c   1.000
_cell.angle_alpha   90.00
_cell.angle_beta   90.00
_cell.angle_gamma   90.00
#
_symmetry.space_group_name_H-M   'P 1'
#
loop_
_entity.id
_entity.type
_entity.pdbx_description
1 polymer ?
#
loop_
_entity_poly.entity_id
_entity_poly.type
_entity_poly.pdbx_seq_one_letter_code
_entity_poly.pdbx_strand_id
1 'polypeptide(L)'
;MGKKNGEDKRGLKLLFWSIAGLKMKDNLFWDYVKNFYFVGLTETWILERDWNKLKDVLPKEFQWKLQRVKKENRKGRAKGGIITGVKKDIKEILRRGGNRNGRHG
;
A
#
# COMPACT_ATOMS: atom_id res chain seq x y z
N MET A 1 2.47 -42.94 -8.11
CA MET A 1 1.40 -42.05 -7.61
C MET A 1 2.01 -40.68 -7.34
N GLY A 2 1.98 -39.79 -8.33
CA GLY A 2 2.64 -38.48 -8.23
C GLY A 2 1.90 -37.55 -7.28
N LYS A 3 2.58 -37.05 -6.25
CA LYS A 3 2.06 -35.98 -5.40
C LYS A 3 1.84 -34.75 -6.30
N LYS A 4 0.58 -34.35 -6.49
CA LYS A 4 0.26 -33.05 -7.09
C LYS A 4 0.91 -31.98 -6.22
N ASN A 5 1.91 -31.29 -6.76
CA ASN A 5 2.45 -30.07 -6.17
C ASN A 5 1.27 -29.13 -5.96
N GLY A 6 0.89 -28.90 -4.71
CA GLY A 6 -0.08 -27.87 -4.38
C GLY A 6 0.46 -26.55 -4.91
N GLU A 7 -0.19 -26.00 -5.92
CA GLU A 7 0.05 -24.61 -6.32
C GLU A 7 -0.17 -23.77 -5.06
N ASP A 8 0.92 -23.30 -4.49
CA ASP A 8 0.94 -22.34 -3.40
C ASP A 8 0.33 -21.05 -3.96
N LYS A 9 -1.00 -20.95 -3.93
CA LYS A 9 -1.75 -19.75 -4.28
C LYS A 9 -1.47 -18.70 -3.21
N ARG A 10 -0.25 -18.15 -3.22
CA ARG A 10 0.13 -17.01 -2.39
C ARG A 10 -0.67 -15.82 -2.88
N GLY A 11 -1.85 -15.64 -2.29
CA GLY A 11 -2.69 -14.48 -2.52
C GLY A 11 -1.97 -13.20 -2.10
N LEU A 12 -2.28 -12.11 -2.78
CA LEU A 12 -1.78 -10.78 -2.41
C LEU A 12 -2.47 -10.33 -1.12
N LYS A 13 -1.68 -10.03 -0.09
CA LYS A 13 -2.14 -9.48 1.19
C LYS A 13 -2.23 -7.94 1.12
N LEU A 14 -3.39 -7.40 1.46
CA LEU A 14 -3.65 -5.96 1.54
C LEU A 14 -3.99 -5.56 2.98
N LEU A 15 -3.43 -4.44 3.44
CA LEU A 15 -3.75 -3.80 4.71
C LEU A 15 -4.42 -2.45 4.44
N PHE A 16 -5.57 -2.22 5.06
CA PHE A 16 -6.19 -0.89 5.15
C PHE A 16 -6.55 -0.60 6.60
N TRP A 17 -5.94 0.43 7.20
CA TRP A 17 -6.04 0.68 8.64
C TRP A 17 -6.13 2.17 8.97
N SER A 18 -7.18 2.58 9.68
CA SER A 18 -7.18 3.86 10.40
C SER A 18 -6.31 3.75 11.65
N ILE A 19 -5.22 4.50 11.68
CA ILE A 19 -4.23 4.44 12.77
C ILE A 19 -4.41 5.54 13.81
N ALA A 20 -5.34 6.48 13.57
CA ALA A 20 -5.66 7.62 14.42
C ALA A 20 -4.43 8.42 14.93
N GLY A 21 -3.35 8.47 14.14
CA GLY A 21 -2.07 9.08 14.53
C GLY A 21 -0.87 8.24 14.11
N LEU A 22 0.02 8.82 13.31
CA LEU A 22 1.28 8.17 12.93
C LEU A 22 2.48 8.58 13.81
N LYS A 23 2.40 9.74 14.48
CA LYS A 23 3.33 10.04 15.58
C LYS A 23 3.11 8.97 16.66
N MET A 24 4.15 8.22 17.04
CA MET A 24 4.16 7.15 18.06
C MET A 24 3.98 5.69 17.56
N LYS A 25 4.22 5.37 16.29
CA LYS A 25 4.35 3.96 15.87
C LYS A 25 5.80 3.47 16.01
N ASP A 26 5.97 2.32 16.66
CA ASP A 26 7.24 1.68 16.98
C ASP A 26 7.66 0.67 15.89
N ASN A 27 8.79 0.00 16.11
CA ASN A 27 9.29 -1.00 15.16
C ASN A 27 8.32 -2.18 14.97
N LEU A 28 7.60 -2.59 16.03
CA LEU A 28 6.63 -3.69 15.97
C LEU A 28 5.47 -3.38 15.02
N PHE A 29 4.97 -2.13 15.06
CA PHE A 29 3.97 -1.68 14.09
C PHE A 29 4.48 -1.82 12.65
N TRP A 30 5.71 -1.37 12.38
CA TRP A 30 6.28 -1.45 11.03
C TRP A 30 6.59 -2.87 10.60
N ASP A 31 7.00 -3.74 11.51
CA ASP A 31 7.23 -5.15 11.22
C ASP A 31 5.93 -5.87 10.88
N TYR A 32 4.81 -5.52 11.53
CA TYR A 32 3.49 -6.00 11.12
C TYR A 32 3.13 -5.51 9.71
N VAL A 33 3.30 -4.22 9.43
CA VAL A 33 3.01 -3.60 8.12
C VAL A 33 3.81 -4.26 6.98
N LYS A 34 5.07 -4.64 7.22
CA LYS A 34 5.94 -5.30 6.23
C LYS A 34 5.42 -6.66 5.74
N ASN A 35 4.47 -7.28 6.43
CA ASN A 35 3.88 -8.56 6.00
C ASN A 35 2.88 -8.44 4.84
N PHE A 36 2.54 -7.21 4.43
CA PHE A 36 1.56 -6.93 3.39
C PHE A 36 2.21 -6.45 2.09
N TYR A 37 1.53 -6.66 0.96
CA TYR A 37 1.95 -6.22 -0.36
C TYR A 37 1.46 -4.80 -0.67
N PHE A 38 0.22 -4.50 -0.26
CA PHE A 38 -0.40 -3.19 -0.37
C PHE A 38 -0.80 -2.70 1.02
N VAL A 39 -0.53 -1.43 1.29
CA VAL A 39 -0.84 -0.79 2.57
C VAL A 39 -1.55 0.53 2.31
N GLY A 40 -2.65 0.78 3.01
CA GLY A 40 -3.32 2.08 3.11
C GLY A 40 -3.53 2.45 4.56
N LEU A 41 -2.92 3.55 5.00
CA LEU A 41 -3.06 4.09 6.35
C LEU A 41 -3.87 5.38 6.29
N THR A 42 -4.94 5.46 7.07
CA THR A 42 -5.82 6.64 7.13
C THR A 42 -5.74 7.32 8.50
N GLU A 43 -6.26 8.54 8.57
CA GLU A 43 -6.24 9.35 9.80
C GLU A 43 -4.83 9.45 10.41
N THR A 44 -3.83 9.64 9.55
CA THR A 44 -2.41 9.66 9.94
C THR A 44 -2.00 10.95 10.66
N TRP A 45 -2.84 11.99 10.54
CA TRP A 45 -2.57 13.37 11.01
C TRP A 45 -1.31 14.00 10.41
N ILE A 46 -0.83 13.45 9.29
CA ILE A 46 0.36 13.93 8.58
C ILE A 46 -0.03 15.07 7.64
N LEU A 47 0.70 16.17 7.74
CA LEU A 47 0.61 17.31 6.83
C LEU A 47 1.66 17.18 5.73
N GLU A 48 1.42 17.84 4.59
CA GLU A 48 2.34 17.84 3.45
C GLU A 48 3.76 18.30 3.84
N ARG A 49 3.87 19.33 4.70
CA ARG A 49 5.17 19.84 5.20
C ARG A 49 5.97 18.80 5.98
N ASP A 50 5.29 17.83 6.60
CA ASP A 50 5.89 16.80 7.45
C ASP A 50 6.16 15.51 6.65
N TRP A 51 5.69 15.42 5.40
CA TRP A 51 5.82 14.25 4.54
C TRP A 51 7.29 13.89 4.25
N ASN A 52 8.12 14.89 3.96
CA ASN A 52 9.53 14.64 3.64
C ASN A 52 10.28 14.01 4.83
N LYS A 53 10.04 14.49 6.05
CA LYS A 53 10.60 13.91 7.28
C LYS A 53 10.08 12.49 7.54
N LEU A 54 8.81 12.25 7.21
CA LEU A 54 8.20 10.95 7.41
C LEU A 54 8.79 9.88 6.49
N LYS A 55 9.13 10.22 5.24
CA LYS A 55 9.73 9.26 4.29
C LYS A 55 10.98 8.57 4.82
N ASP A 56 11.75 9.25 5.66
CA ASP A 56 13.01 8.72 6.21
C ASP A 56 12.79 7.58 7.21
N VAL A 57 11.60 7.52 7.86
CA VAL A 57 11.26 6.50 8.85
C VAL A 57 10.32 5.42 8.31
N LEU A 58 9.77 5.60 7.10
CA LEU A 58 8.89 4.60 6.49
C LEU A 58 9.72 3.39 5.98
N PRO A 59 9.16 2.17 6.05
CA PRO A 59 9.83 0.97 5.52
C PRO A 59 10.26 1.13 4.05
N LYS A 60 11.54 0.88 3.75
CA LYS A 60 12.16 1.14 2.44
C LYS A 60 11.75 0.14 1.37
N GLU A 61 11.14 -0.98 1.75
CA GLU A 61 10.64 -2.06 0.89
C GLU A 61 9.43 -1.60 0.07
N PHE A 62 8.77 -0.52 0.49
CA PHE A 62 7.60 0.04 -0.16
C PHE A 62 7.92 1.31 -0.94
N GLN A 63 7.14 1.56 -1.99
CA GLN A 63 6.98 2.87 -2.61
C GLN A 63 5.81 3.57 -1.94
N TRP A 64 6.11 4.63 -1.17
CA TRP A 64 5.11 5.37 -0.41
C TRP A 64 4.58 6.59 -1.17
N LYS A 65 3.27 6.82 -1.08
CA LYS A 65 2.59 8.01 -1.60
C LYS A 65 1.70 8.62 -0.52
N LEU A 66 1.64 9.95 -0.50
CA LEU A 66 0.70 10.71 0.33
C LEU A 66 -0.39 11.27 -0.57
N GLN A 67 -1.63 10.83 -0.35
CA GLN A 67 -2.79 11.47 -0.94
C GLN A 67 -3.16 12.67 -0.09
N ARG A 68 -2.98 13.86 -0.69
CA ARG A 68 -3.24 15.14 -0.03
C ARG A 68 -4.74 15.32 0.19
N VAL A 69 -5.12 15.83 1.36
CA VAL A 69 -6.44 16.42 1.53
C VAL A 69 -6.34 17.92 1.33
N LYS A 70 -7.20 18.45 0.45
CA LYS A 70 -7.41 19.88 0.30
C LYS A 70 -8.01 20.38 1.62
N LYS A 71 -7.28 21.25 2.34
CA LYS A 71 -7.83 21.92 3.52
C LYS A 71 -8.94 22.85 3.06
N GLU A 72 -10.17 22.56 3.46
CA GLU A 72 -11.32 23.41 3.14
C GLU A 72 -11.51 24.57 4.14
N ASN A 73 -10.85 24.55 5.31
CA ASN A 73 -11.02 25.61 6.33
C ASN A 73 -9.75 26.02 7.08
N ARG A 74 -9.58 27.34 7.29
CA ARG A 74 -8.42 28.00 7.94
C ARG A 74 -8.27 27.71 9.44
N LYS A 75 -9.29 27.12 10.10
CA LYS A 75 -9.36 26.81 11.55
C LYS A 75 -9.83 25.38 11.86
N GLY A 76 -9.45 24.37 11.07
CA GLY A 76 -9.79 22.96 11.33
C GLY A 76 -8.56 22.07 11.59
N ARG A 77 -8.70 21.06 12.46
CA ARG A 77 -7.75 19.94 12.58
C ARG A 77 -7.52 19.34 11.18
N ALA A 78 -6.28 19.00 10.86
CA ALA A 78 -5.95 18.35 9.60
C ALA A 78 -6.65 16.98 9.52
N LYS A 79 -7.83 16.94 8.90
CA LYS A 79 -8.57 15.70 8.69
C LYS A 79 -7.97 14.98 7.49
N GLY A 80 -7.36 13.81 7.74
CA GLY A 80 -7.08 12.81 6.72
C GLY A 80 -5.89 13.12 5.83
N GLY A 81 -4.73 12.55 6.12
CA GLY A 81 -3.80 12.16 5.06
C GLY A 81 -3.97 10.67 4.86
N ILE A 82 -4.23 10.20 3.63
CA ILE A 82 -4.11 8.77 3.31
C ILE A 82 -2.68 8.55 2.83
N ILE A 83 -1.97 7.64 3.50
CA ILE A 83 -0.64 7.19 3.09
C ILE A 83 -0.81 5.80 2.49
N THR A 84 -0.35 5.61 1.27
CA THR A 84 -0.36 4.31 0.60
C THR A 84 1.06 3.82 0.36
N GLY A 85 1.27 2.51 0.49
CA GLY A 85 2.54 1.83 0.24
C GLY A 85 2.32 0.61 -0.63
N VAL A 86 3.14 0.46 -1.68
CA VAL A 86 3.18 -0.72 -2.54
C VAL A 86 4.56 -1.33 -2.46
N LYS A 87 4.68 -2.63 -2.16
CA LYS A 87 6.01 -3.28 -2.14
C LYS A 87 6.67 -3.20 -3.53
N LYS A 88 7.97 -2.90 -3.53
CA LYS A 88 8.77 -2.70 -4.74
C LYS A 88 8.94 -3.96 -5.60
N ASP A 89 8.76 -5.14 -5.03
CA ASP A 89 8.93 -6.44 -5.69
C ASP A 89 7.66 -6.94 -6.40
N ILE A 90 6.54 -6.23 -6.29
CA ILE A 90 5.29 -6.57 -6.98
C ILE A 90 5.40 -6.19 -8.46
N LYS A 91 5.16 -7.18 -9.33
CA LYS A 91 5.03 -6.96 -10.77
C LYS A 91 3.57 -6.98 -11.18
N GLU A 92 3.16 -5.98 -11.95
CA GLU A 92 1.88 -5.99 -12.63
C GLU A 92 1.92 -7.03 -13.76
N ILE A 93 1.02 -8.01 -13.71
CA ILE A 93 0.87 -8.97 -14.80
C ILE A 93 -0.22 -8.44 -15.73
N LEU A 94 0.20 -7.73 -16.77
CA LEU A 94 -0.68 -7.37 -17.87
C LEU A 94 -1.05 -8.65 -18.64
N ARG A 95 -2.28 -9.14 -18.50
CA ARG A 95 -2.80 -10.16 -19.42
C ARG A 95 -2.93 -9.51 -20.79
N ARG A 96 -2.02 -9.85 -21.72
CA ARG A 96 -2.26 -9.64 -23.15
C ARG A 96 -3.54 -10.40 -23.51
N GLY A 97 -4.54 -9.69 -24.02
CA GLY A 97 -5.77 -10.29 -24.54
C GLY A 97 -5.43 -11.38 -25.54
N GLY A 98 -5.98 -12.58 -25.34
CA GLY A 98 -5.80 -13.69 -26.28
C GLY A 98 -6.32 -13.28 -27.65
N ASN A 99 -5.45 -13.38 -28.66
CA ASN A 99 -5.82 -13.24 -30.07
C ASN A 99 -6.79 -14.38 -30.42
N ARG A 100 -8.09 -14.08 -30.42
CA ARG A 100 -9.12 -14.91 -31.03
C ARG A 100 -9.26 -14.47 -32.48
N ASN A 101 -8.46 -15.02 -33.38
CA ASN A 101 -8.80 -15.13 -34.79
C ASN A 101 -7.90 -16.17 -35.47
N GLY A 102 -8.48 -17.32 -35.78
CA GLY A 102 -7.80 -18.40 -36.48
C GLY A 102 -8.50 -19.73 -36.29
N ARG A 103 -9.66 -19.87 -36.95
CA ARG A 103 -10.30 -21.12 -37.43
C ARG A 103 -11.80 -20.88 -37.56
N HIS A 104 -12.24 -20.49 -38.74
CA HIS A 104 -13.39 -21.11 -39.39
C HIS A 104 -12.91 -21.44 -40.79
N GLY A 105 -13.03 -22.73 -41.15
CA GLY A 105 -12.74 -23.23 -42.49
C GLY A 105 -13.90 -23.01 -43.45
#